data_AF-B9YZ06-F1
#
_entry.id   AF-B9YZ06-F1
#
_cell.length_a   1.000
_cell.length_b   1.000
_cell.length_c   1.000
_cell.angle_alpha   90.00
_cell.angle_beta   90.00
_cell.angle_gamma   90.00
#
_symmetry.space_group_name_H-M   'P 1'
#
loop_
_entity.id
_entity.type
_entity.pdbx_description
1 polymer ?
#
loop_
_entity_poly.entity_id
_entity_poly.type
_entity_poly.pdbx_seq_one_letter_code
_entity_poly.pdbx_strand_id
1 'polypeptide(L)'
;MSYQNFFRDVDSPLADKIDGLSKLMYQLRESRRDILARYAVDSEEALLDAIHGARLAEHPAYDDYLSARQLQQQFLAVRDEMTVSLEKA
;
A
#
# COMPACT_ATOMS: atom_id res chain seq x y z
N MET A 1 -18.83 2.15 -14.09
CA MET A 1 -17.84 2.46 -15.15
C MET A 1 -16.98 1.23 -15.35
N SER A 2 -17.06 0.60 -16.53
CA SER A 2 -16.36 -0.67 -16.80
C SER A 2 -14.95 -0.38 -17.34
N TYR A 3 -13.91 -0.91 -16.68
CA TYR A 3 -12.48 -0.75 -17.03
C TYR A 3 -12.07 -1.46 -18.34
N GLN A 4 -13.03 -1.99 -19.09
CA GLN A 4 -12.83 -2.93 -20.21
C GLN A 4 -12.07 -2.37 -21.43
N ASN A 5 -11.77 -1.07 -21.50
CA ASN A 5 -11.13 -0.48 -22.67
C ASN A 5 -9.65 -0.11 -22.50
N PHE A 6 -9.04 -0.31 -21.31
CA PHE A 6 -7.64 0.07 -21.12
C PHE A 6 -6.63 -0.98 -21.62
N PHE A 7 -7.01 -2.26 -21.69
CA PHE A 7 -6.11 -3.38 -22.00
C PHE A 7 -6.37 -4.04 -23.36
N ARG A 8 -6.91 -3.31 -24.34
CA ARG A 8 -7.41 -3.90 -25.59
C ARG A 8 -6.32 -4.61 -26.43
N ASP A 9 -5.05 -4.28 -26.21
CA ASP A 9 -3.90 -4.82 -26.96
C ASP A 9 -2.89 -5.59 -26.08
N VAL A 10 -3.21 -5.86 -24.81
CA VAL A 10 -2.30 -6.56 -23.88
C VAL A 10 -2.64 -8.05 -23.87
N ASP A 11 -1.64 -8.92 -24.07
CA ASP A 11 -1.77 -10.37 -23.92
C ASP A 11 -2.58 -10.69 -22.66
N SER A 12 -3.67 -11.45 -22.82
CA SER A 12 -4.67 -11.71 -21.76
C SER A 12 -4.06 -12.00 -20.37
N PRO A 13 -2.98 -12.80 -20.24
CA PRO A 13 -2.33 -13.05 -18.95
C PRO A 13 -1.61 -11.83 -18.33
N LEU A 14 -1.05 -10.95 -19.14
CA LEU A 14 -0.36 -9.74 -18.68
C LEU A 14 -1.37 -8.67 -18.23
N ALA A 15 -2.51 -8.56 -18.93
CA ALA A 15 -3.61 -7.70 -18.52
C ALA A 15 -4.18 -8.11 -17.16
N ASP A 16 -4.43 -9.41 -16.97
CA ASP A 16 -4.90 -9.96 -15.68
C ASP A 16 -3.88 -9.72 -14.55
N LYS A 17 -2.59 -9.86 -14.86
CA LYS A 17 -1.53 -9.57 -13.91
C LYS A 17 -1.54 -8.10 -13.48
N ILE A 18 -1.62 -7.17 -14.42
CA ILE A 18 -1.66 -5.73 -14.14
C ILE A 18 -2.92 -5.36 -13.34
N ASP A 19 -4.08 -5.92 -13.65
CA ASP A 19 -5.30 -5.70 -12.86
C ASP A 19 -5.15 -6.22 -11.43
N GLY A 20 -4.58 -7.42 -11.25
CA GLY A 20 -4.30 -8.00 -9.94
C GLY A 20 -3.34 -7.16 -9.10
N LEU A 21 -2.22 -6.71 -9.68
CA LEU A 21 -1.26 -5.84 -9.02
C LEU A 21 -1.88 -4.49 -8.63
N SER A 22 -2.72 -3.91 -9.50
CA SER A 22 -3.41 -2.65 -9.22
C SER A 22 -4.36 -2.76 -8.01
N LYS A 23 -5.13 -3.84 -7.95
CA LYS A 23 -6.03 -4.12 -6.81
C LYS A 23 -5.26 -4.35 -5.51
N LEU A 24 -4.15 -5.09 -5.57
CA LEU A 24 -3.30 -5.35 -4.42
C LEU A 24 -2.66 -4.06 -3.89
N MET A 25 -2.13 -3.20 -4.78
CA MET A 25 -1.61 -1.89 -4.40
C MET A 25 -2.66 -1.02 -3.69
N TYR A 26 -3.88 -1.00 -4.22
CA TYR A 26 -4.99 -0.30 -3.58
C TYR A 26 -5.28 -0.83 -2.18
N GLN A 27 -5.40 -2.15 -2.02
CA GLN A 27 -5.66 -2.78 -0.71
C GLN A 27 -4.57 -2.46 0.32
N LEU A 28 -3.29 -2.59 -0.06
CA LEU A 28 -2.17 -2.28 0.82
C LEU A 28 -2.18 -0.81 1.27
N ARG A 29 -2.45 0.11 0.33
CA ARG A 29 -2.56 1.54 0.62
C ARG A 29 -3.70 1.83 1.60
N GLU A 30 -4.87 1.25 1.38
CA GLU A 30 -6.04 1.47 2.23
C GLU A 30 -5.84 0.87 3.62
N SER A 31 -5.30 -0.35 3.72
CA SER A 31 -4.96 -0.97 5.01
C SER A 31 -3.95 -0.13 5.80
N ARG A 32 -2.91 0.40 5.13
CA ARG A 32 -1.95 1.31 5.77
C ARG A 32 -2.65 2.58 6.26
N ARG A 33 -3.50 3.19 5.42
CA ARG A 33 -4.25 4.40 5.79
C ARG A 33 -5.14 4.15 7.01
N ASP A 34 -5.84 3.02 7.04
CA ASP A 34 -6.78 2.71 8.11
C ASP A 34 -6.07 2.50 9.46
N ILE A 35 -4.83 1.98 9.46
CA ILE A 35 -4.00 1.91 10.67
C ILE A 35 -3.62 3.32 11.15
N LEU A 36 -3.06 4.15 10.26
CA LEU A 36 -2.59 5.50 10.61
C LEU A 36 -3.74 6.43 11.04
N ALA A 37 -4.92 6.27 10.44
CA ALA A 37 -6.12 7.03 10.79
C ALA A 37 -6.57 6.82 12.24
N ARG A 38 -6.29 5.66 12.86
CA ARG A 38 -6.58 5.41 14.29
C ARG A 38 -5.88 6.39 15.22
N TYR A 39 -4.74 6.92 14.76
CA TYR A 39 -3.87 7.82 15.52
C TYR A 39 -3.92 9.26 14.99
N ALA A 40 -4.77 9.54 14.00
CA ALA A 40 -4.86 10.84 13.32
C ALA A 40 -3.51 11.35 12.78
N VAL A 41 -2.72 10.46 12.20
CA VAL A 41 -1.42 10.75 11.56
C VAL A 41 -1.43 10.31 10.11
N ASP A 42 -0.58 10.92 9.28
CA ASP A 42 -0.52 10.65 7.83
C ASP A 42 0.66 9.74 7.43
N SER A 43 1.60 9.49 8.35
CA SER A 43 2.77 8.65 8.10
C SER A 43 3.21 7.85 9.32
N GLU A 44 3.96 6.78 9.05
CA GLU A 44 4.59 5.95 10.07
C GLU A 44 5.62 6.73 10.90
N GLU A 45 6.32 7.68 10.28
CA GLU A 45 7.25 8.57 10.98
C GLU A 45 6.50 9.45 11.99
N ALA A 46 5.36 10.03 11.60
CA ALA A 46 4.54 10.83 12.50
C ALA A 46 3.97 10.00 13.66
N LEU A 47 3.62 8.73 13.41
CA LEU A 47 3.21 7.79 14.45
C LEU A 47 4.37 7.52 15.43
N LEU A 48 5.56 7.22 14.91
CA LEU A 48 6.74 6.96 15.74
C LEU A 48 7.14 8.18 16.57
N ASP A 49 7.09 9.38 16.00
CA ASP A 49 7.36 10.62 16.71
C ASP A 49 6.33 10.88 17.84
N ALA A 50 5.07 10.49 17.63
CA ALA A 50 4.05 10.58 18.68
C ALA A 50 4.29 9.58 19.82
N ILE A 51 4.79 8.38 19.52
CA ILE A 51 5.20 7.37 20.51
C ILE A 51 6.40 7.88 21.31
N HIS A 52 7.48 8.32 20.64
CA HIS A 52 8.68 8.84 21.30
C HIS A 52 8.38 10.09 22.15
N GLY A 53 7.47 10.95 21.71
CA GLY A 53 7.02 12.11 22.48
C GLY A 53 6.06 11.79 23.62
N ALA A 54 5.78 10.50 23.90
CA ALA A 54 4.81 10.03 24.89
C ALA A 54 3.39 10.60 24.71
N ARG A 55 3.05 11.05 23.49
CA ARG A 55 1.69 11.50 23.13
C ARG A 55 0.76 10.32 22.91
N LEU A 56 1.31 9.15 22.58
CA LEU A 56 0.62 7.87 22.47
C LEU A 56 1.31 6.85 23.37
N ALA A 57 0.52 5.94 23.94
CA ALA A 57 1.08 4.79 24.64
C ALA A 57 1.79 3.88 23.63
N GLU A 58 2.97 3.37 24.01
CA GLU A 58 3.79 2.52 23.15
C GLU A 58 3.02 1.30 22.64
N HIS A 59 2.26 0.62 23.50
CA HIS A 59 1.33 -0.42 23.07
C HIS A 59 -0.11 0.11 23.08
N PRO A 60 -0.91 -0.17 22.02
CA PRO A 60 -0.58 -0.97 20.83
C PRO A 60 0.09 -0.18 19.68
N ALA A 61 0.43 1.10 19.88
CA ALA A 61 0.84 2.00 18.79
C ALA A 61 2.10 1.57 18.04
N TYR A 62 3.07 0.95 18.71
CA TYR A 62 4.31 0.49 18.11
C TYR A 62 4.08 -0.73 17.20
N ASP A 63 3.20 -1.65 17.60
CA ASP A 63 2.83 -2.80 16.78
C ASP A 63 2.06 -2.36 15.52
N ASP A 64 1.17 -1.39 15.68
CA ASP A 64 0.46 -0.77 14.55
C ASP A 64 1.42 0.02 13.63
N TYR A 65 2.43 0.70 14.19
CA TYR A 65 3.51 1.35 13.42
C TYR A 65 4.30 0.34 12.59
N LEU A 66 4.74 -0.78 13.18
CA LEU A 66 5.46 -1.83 12.46
C LEU A 66 4.59 -2.43 11.34
N SER A 67 3.31 -2.66 11.63
CA SER A 67 2.33 -3.15 10.66
C SER A 67 2.17 -2.19 9.48
N ALA A 68 2.01 -0.88 9.74
CA ALA A 68 1.92 0.14 8.71
C ALA A 68 3.19 0.19 7.84
N ARG A 69 4.38 0.15 8.47
CA ARG A 69 5.66 0.13 7.75
C ARG A 69 5.80 -1.09 6.85
N GLN A 70 5.39 -2.27 7.32
CA GLN A 70 5.43 -3.48 6.51
C GLN A 70 4.50 -3.37 5.30
N LEU A 71 3.28 -2.83 5.48
CA LEU A 71 2.35 -2.60 4.37
C LEU A 71 2.92 -1.63 3.34
N GLN A 72 3.62 -0.57 3.78
CA GLN A 72 4.29 0.35 2.87
C GLN A 72 5.42 -0.32 2.09
N GLN A 73 6.22 -1.17 2.73
CA GLN A 73 7.27 -1.94 2.04
C GLN A 73 6.68 -2.91 1.00
N GLN A 74 5.60 -3.61 1.35
CA GLN A 74 4.89 -4.48 0.42
C GLN A 74 4.30 -3.69 -0.75
N PHE A 75 3.73 -2.51 -0.50
CA PHE A 75 3.21 -1.63 -1.55
C PHE A 75 4.31 -1.24 -2.54
N LEU A 76 5.50 -0.86 -2.05
CA LEU A 76 6.63 -0.52 -2.90
C LEU A 76 7.11 -1.72 -3.74
N ALA A 77 7.19 -2.91 -3.15
CA ALA A 77 7.56 -4.12 -3.88
C ALA A 77 6.56 -4.45 -5.01
N VAL A 78 5.25 -4.34 -4.73
CA VAL A 78 4.20 -4.56 -5.74
C VAL A 78 4.24 -3.49 -6.83
N ARG A 79 4.53 -2.23 -6.47
CA ARG A 79 4.71 -1.13 -7.44
C ARG A 79 5.91 -1.39 -8.36
N ASP A 80 7.01 -1.91 -7.83
CA ASP A 80 8.18 -2.22 -8.62
C ASP A 80 7.88 -3.39 -9.59
N GLU A 81 7.13 -4.41 -9.13
CA GLU A 81 6.64 -5.49 -10.01
C GLU A 81 5.68 -4.97 -11.10
N MET A 82 4.80 -4.02 -10.76
CA MET A 82 3.93 -3.34 -11.72
C MET A 82 4.75 -2.63 -12.80
N THR A 83 5.78 -1.90 -12.40
CA THR A 83 6.68 -1.19 -13.32
C THR A 83 7.32 -2.16 -14.30
N VAL A 84 7.89 -3.26 -13.80
CA VAL A 84 8.48 -4.33 -14.63
C VAL A 84 7.46 -4.99 -15.56
N SER A 85 6.20 -5.11 -15.13
CA SER A 85 5.14 -5.72 -15.94
C SER A 85 4.68 -4.77 -17.06
N LEU A 86 4.65 -3.47 -16.81
CA LEU A 86 4.32 -2.44 -17.81
C LEU A 86 5.41 -2.26 -18.86
N GLU A 87 6.69 -2.45 -18.50
CA GLU A 87 7.81 -2.43 -19.47
C GLU A 87 7.77 -3.61 -20.46
N LYS A 88 7.01 -4.66 -20.13
CA LYS A 88 6.84 -5.87 -20.96
C LYS A 88 5.53 -5.89 -21.75
N ALA A 89 4.64 -4.92 -21.52
CA ALA A 89 3.37 -4.75 -22.20
C ALA A 89 3.55 -3.97 -23.50
#